data_AF-A0A0W1EJB8-F1
#
_entry.id   AF-A0A0W1EJB8-F1
#
_cell.length_a   1.000
_cell.length_b   1.000
_cell.length_c   1.000
_cell.angle_alpha   90.00
_cell.angle_beta   90.00
_cell.angle_gamma   90.00
#
_symmetry.space_group_name_H-M   'P 1'
#
loop_
_entity.id
_entity.type
_entity.pdbx_description
1 polymer ?
#
loop_
_entity_poly.entity_id
_entity_poly.type
_entity_poly.pdbx_seq_one_letter_code
_entity_poly.pdbx_strand_id
1 'polypeptide(L)' 'MGADLDHAIDALSTHSLRVGLTQDLFANGEDAGPIAQALRWTSTATALRYGRKLAPSSNAAARMLKGVRK' A
#
# COMPACT_ATOMS: atom_id res chain seq x y z
N MET A 1 -16.47 19.02 14.99
CA MET A 1 -16.27 18.31 13.71
C MET A 1 -15.31 19.05 12.76
N GLY A 2 -15.12 20.37 12.87
CA GLY A 2 -14.14 21.12 12.04
C GLY A 2 -12.68 20.95 12.48
N ALA A 3 -12.37 21.14 13.77
CA ALA A 3 -10.99 21.13 14.26
C ALA A 3 -10.21 19.84 13.94
N ASP A 4 -10.80 18.66 14.12
CA ASP A 4 -10.14 17.39 13.84
C ASP A 4 -9.83 17.19 12.34
N LEU A 5 -10.71 17.70 11.46
CA LEU A 5 -10.51 17.65 10.01
C LEU A 5 -9.40 18.63 9.59
N ASP A 6 -9.41 19.84 10.12
CA ASP A 6 -8.39 20.85 9.85
C ASP A 6 -7.00 20.35 10.30
N HIS A 7 -6.92 19.75 11.49
CA HIS A 7 -5.70 19.09 11.97
C HIS A 7 -5.25 17.93 11.08
N ALA A 8 -6.18 17.13 10.55
CA ALA A 8 -5.86 16.04 9.63
C ALA A 8 -5.34 16.56 8.29
N ILE A 9 -5.91 17.65 7.77
CA ILE A 9 -5.47 18.31 6.54
C ILE A 9 -4.06 18.88 6.72
N ASP A 10 -3.81 19.57 7.84
CA ASP A 10 -2.48 20.13 8.16
C ASP A 10 -1.40 19.05 8.33
N ALA A 11 -1.79 17.85 8.76
CA ALA A 11 -0.89 16.70 8.90
C ALA A 11 -0.60 15.98 7.57
N LEU A 12 -1.33 16.30 6.49
CA LEU A 12 -1.06 15.69 5.18
C LEU A 12 0.28 16.18 4.63
N SER A 13 1.07 15.22 4.18
CA SER A 13 2.38 15.46 3.57
C SER A 13 2.50 14.73 2.24
N THR A 14 3.46 15.17 1.43
CA THR A 14 3.88 14.45 0.22
C THR A 14 4.23 12.99 0.51
N HIS A 15 4.75 12.69 1.71
CA HIS A 15 5.04 11.31 2.10
C HIS A 15 3.75 10.51 2.28
N SER A 16 2.76 11.03 3.00
CA SER A 16 1.47 10.37 3.20
C SER A 16 0.72 10.13 1.89
N LEU A 17 0.76 11.11 0.95
CA LEU A 17 0.19 10.96 -0.39
C LEU A 17 0.86 9.83 -1.18
N ARG A 18 2.19 9.75 -1.14
CA ARG A 18 2.93 8.65 -1.81
C ARG A 18 2.58 7.28 -1.21
N VAL A 19 2.39 7.20 0.11
CA VAL A 19 1.98 5.95 0.78
C VAL A 19 0.57 5.54 0.37
N GLY A 20 -0.40 6.47 0.40
CA GLY A 20 -1.78 6.21 -0.01
C GLY A 20 -1.89 5.80 -1.48
N LEU A 21 -1.21 6.50 -2.38
CA LEU A 21 -1.24 6.14 -3.80
C LEU A 21 -0.55 4.79 -4.08
N THR A 22 0.54 4.46 -3.36
CA THR A 22 1.16 3.13 -3.44
C THR A 22 0.14 2.04 -3.09
N GLN A 23 -0.62 2.30 -2.03
CA GLN A 23 -1.65 1.42 -1.50
C GLN A 23 -2.78 1.22 -2.53
N ASP A 24 -3.32 2.29 -3.08
CA ASP A 24 -4.38 2.23 -4.10
C ASP A 24 -3.93 1.47 -5.35
N LEU A 25 -2.69 1.68 -5.82
CA LEU A 25 -2.15 0.97 -6.98
C LEU A 25 -2.03 -0.54 -6.71
N PHE A 26 -1.55 -0.94 -5.52
CA PHE A 26 -1.54 -2.35 -5.15
C PHE A 26 -2.94 -2.96 -5.06
N ALA A 27 -3.93 -2.21 -4.57
CA ALA A 27 -5.32 -2.67 -4.54
C ALA A 27 -5.90 -2.87 -5.95
N ASN A 28 -5.44 -2.08 -6.92
CA ASN A 28 -5.76 -2.21 -8.34
C ASN A 28 -4.95 -3.31 -9.05
N GLY A 29 -4.08 -4.03 -8.34
CA GLY A 29 -3.30 -5.15 -8.89
C GLY A 29 -1.99 -4.74 -9.58
N GLU A 30 -1.55 -3.49 -9.42
CA GLU A 30 -0.30 -3.01 -10.02
C GLU A 30 0.94 -3.63 -9.36
N ASP A 31 2.01 -3.74 -10.15
CA ASP A 31 3.26 -4.36 -9.74
C ASP A 31 4.18 -3.41 -8.94
N ALA A 32 4.88 -3.97 -7.95
CA ALA A 32 5.74 -3.22 -7.05
C ALA A 32 6.90 -2.47 -7.74
N GLY A 33 7.42 -3.00 -8.86
CA GLY A 33 8.50 -2.39 -9.64
C GLY A 33 8.06 -1.07 -10.30
N PRO A 34 7.05 -1.11 -11.18
CA PRO A 34 6.43 0.08 -11.76
C PRO A 34 5.98 1.10 -10.71
N ILE A 35 5.34 0.66 -9.62
CA ILE A 35 4.95 1.56 -8.52
C ILE A 35 6.17 2.24 -7.90
N ALA A 36 7.25 1.50 -7.62
CA ALA A 36 8.48 2.07 -7.07
C ALA A 36 9.08 3.13 -7.98
N GLN A 37 9.08 2.91 -9.29
CA GLN A 37 9.61 3.87 -10.25
C GLN A 37 8.73 5.11 -10.38
N ALA A 38 7.43 4.92 -10.60
CA ALA A 38 6.47 6.02 -10.77
C ALA A 38 6.40 6.92 -9.54
N LEU A 39 6.44 6.33 -8.34
CA LEU A 39 6.36 7.05 -7.08
C LEU A 39 7.73 7.35 -6.47
N ARG A 40 8.83 7.12 -7.21
CA ARG A 40 10.24 7.38 -6.82
C ARG A 40 10.61 6.80 -5.45
N TRP A 41 10.13 5.61 -5.13
CA TRP A 41 10.61 4.89 -3.97
C TRP A 41 12.05 4.46 -4.20
N THR A 42 12.89 4.57 -3.17
CA THR A 42 14.31 4.20 -3.24
C THR A 42 14.51 2.71 -3.57
N SER A 43 13.49 1.88 -3.30
CA SER A 43 13.52 0.45 -3.63
C SER A 43 12.13 -0.13 -3.80
N THR A 44 12.03 -1.22 -4.57
CA THR A 44 10.82 -2.04 -4.70
C THR A 44 10.38 -2.61 -3.35
N ALA A 45 11.33 -2.98 -2.48
CA ALA A 45 11.06 -3.42 -1.11
C ALA A 45 10.32 -2.36 -0.28
N THR A 46 10.57 -1.08 -0.54
CA THR A 46 9.85 0.02 0.11
C THR A 46 8.40 0.11 -0.34
N ALA A 47 8.13 -0.01 -1.64
CA ALA A 47 6.76 -0.07 -2.16
C ALA A 47 6.00 -1.27 -1.55
N LEU A 48 6.61 -2.46 -1.56
CA LEU A 48 6.03 -3.68 -0.96
C LEU A 48 5.71 -3.55 0.53
N ARG A 49 6.49 -2.76 1.29
CA ARG A 49 6.21 -2.50 2.71
C ARG A 49 4.90 -1.73 2.89
N TYR A 50 4.66 -0.71 2.07
CA TYR A 50 3.45 0.10 2.15
C TYR A 50 2.23 -0.61 1.56
N GLY A 51 2.41 -1.41 0.50
CA GLY A 51 1.36 -2.24 -0.10
C GLY A 51 0.91 -3.42 0.77
N ARG A 52 1.81 -4.04 1.55
CA ARG A 52 1.48 -5.17 2.45
C ARG A 52 0.44 -4.81 3.52
N LYS A 53 0.31 -3.54 3.91
CA LYS A 53 -0.75 -3.09 4.83
C LYS A 53 -2.15 -3.24 4.24
N LEU A 54 -2.29 -3.36 2.92
CA LEU A 54 -3.54 -3.55 2.19
C LEU A 54 -3.79 -4.98 1.72
N ALA A 55 -2.92 -5.94 2.04
CA ALA A 55 -3.12 -7.35 1.70
C ALA A 55 -3.62 -8.14 2.92
N PRO A 56 -4.91 -8.05 3.31
CA PRO A 56 -5.46 -8.91 4.36
C PRO A 56 -5.45 -10.41 4.01
N SER A 57 -4.97 -10.85 2.82
CA SER A 57 -5.06 -12.25 2.38
C SER A 57 -3.82 -12.86 1.70
N SER A 58 -2.59 -12.35 1.85
CA SER A 58 -1.42 -12.88 1.10
C SER A 58 -0.22 -13.32 1.95
N ASN A 59 -0.45 -13.61 3.23
CA ASN A 59 0.52 -14.26 4.10
C ASN A 59 0.69 -15.76 3.72
N ALA A 60 1.76 -16.41 4.19
CA ALA A 60 2.10 -17.79 3.83
C ALA A 60 0.93 -18.80 4.05
N ALA A 61 0.03 -18.50 4.99
CA ALA A 61 -1.19 -19.27 5.26
C ALA A 61 -2.22 -19.20 4.11
N ALA A 62 -2.39 -18.06 3.45
CA ALA A 62 -3.29 -17.94 2.30
C ALA A 62 -2.79 -18.74 1.07
N ARG A 63 -1.47 -18.90 0.94
CA ARG A 63 -0.86 -19.77 -0.09
C ARG A 63 -1.05 -21.26 0.22
N MET A 64 -1.04 -21.63 1.48
CA MET A 64 -1.31 -23.01 1.91
C MET A 64 -2.79 -23.40 1.73
N LEU A 65 -3.73 -22.52 2.11
CA LEU A 65 -5.18 -22.78 2.05
C LEU A 65 -5.76 -22.83 0.62
N LYS A 66 -5.12 -22.17 -0.34
CA LYS A 66 -5.51 -22.24 -1.77
C LYS A 66 -5.30 -23.64 -2.37
N GLY A 67 -4.38 -24.44 -1.83
CA GLY A 67 -4.14 -25.82 -2.28
C GLY A 67 -5.05 -26.88 -1.65
N VAL A 68 -5.76 -26.55 -0.56
CA VAL A 68 -6.60 -27.49 0.20
C VAL A 68 -8.07 -27.41 -0.23
N ARG A 69 -8.51 -26.31 -0.85
CA ARG A 69 -9.85 -26.15 -1.42
C ARG A 69 -9.85 -26.50 -2.91
N LYS A 70 -10.01 -27.79 -3.23
CA LYS A 70 -10.56 -28.26 -4.52
C LYS A 70 -11.87 -28.97 -4.22
#